data_AF-A0A640YB79-F1
#
_entry.id   AF-A0A640YB79-F1
#
_cell.length_a   1.000
_cell.length_b   1.000
_cell.length_c   1.000
_cell.angle_alpha   90.00
_cell.angle_beta   90.00
_cell.angle_gamma   90.00
#
_symmetry.space_group_name_H-M   'P 1'
#
loop_
_entity.id
_entity.type
_entity.pdbx_description
1 polymer ?
#
loop_
_entity_poly.entity_id
_entity_poly.type
_entity_poly.pdbx_seq_one_letter_code
_entity_poly.pdbx_strand_id
1 'polypeptide(L)'
;MSDHEPIHVTVPGSPDDPRAPRDVPEGVIVHYVPELHPDDVCVVDGIPMTSPSRTLIDLAEVMDAAELRECFANARELGLLDLEELAAARARVEWRPSLAMLDEVIAEFS
;
A
#
# COMPACT_ATOMS: atom_id res chain seq x y z
N MET A 1 -1.02 23.62 13.94
CA MET A 1 -0.79 22.76 12.76
C MET A 1 0.40 21.92 13.10
N SER A 2 0.17 20.63 13.27
CA SER A 2 1.21 19.67 13.58
C SER A 2 2.22 19.61 12.42
N ASP A 3 3.49 19.87 12.70
CA ASP A 3 4.60 19.93 11.72
C ASP A 3 5.06 18.55 11.19
N HIS A 4 4.26 17.50 11.39
CA HIS A 4 4.59 16.14 10.98
C HIS A 4 3.79 15.71 9.74
N GLU A 5 4.43 14.86 8.94
CA GLU A 5 3.80 14.17 7.83
C GLU A 5 2.56 13.40 8.33
N PRO A 6 1.45 13.40 7.58
CA PRO A 6 0.22 12.74 8.00
C PRO A 6 0.43 11.23 8.18
N ILE A 7 -0.30 10.65 9.13
CA ILE A 7 -0.34 9.21 9.34
C ILE A 7 -1.38 8.60 8.39
N HIS A 8 -0.94 7.71 7.51
CA HIS A 8 -1.82 6.96 6.63
C HIS A 8 -2.30 5.68 7.31
N VAL A 9 -3.61 5.48 7.39
CA VAL A 9 -4.23 4.27 7.95
C VAL A 9 -5.17 3.63 6.94
N THR A 10 -5.08 2.31 6.81
CA THR A 10 -5.98 1.52 5.97
C THR A 10 -7.02 0.87 6.85
N VAL A 11 -8.30 1.09 6.55
CA VAL A 11 -9.41 0.49 7.29
C VAL A 11 -10.34 -0.25 6.34
N PRO A 12 -10.94 -1.38 6.77
CA PRO A 12 -12.00 -2.01 6.01
C PRO A 12 -13.14 -1.01 5.76
N GLY A 13 -13.54 -0.88 4.50
CA GLY A 13 -14.77 -0.19 4.12
C GLY A 13 -15.98 -0.88 4.74
N SER A 14 -16.94 -0.11 5.27
CA SER A 14 -18.22 -0.70 5.70
C SER A 14 -19.08 -1.00 4.46
N PRO A 15 -19.69 -2.19 4.35
CA PRO A 15 -20.72 -2.44 3.34
C PRO A 15 -21.92 -1.50 3.46
N ASP A 16 -22.20 -1.01 4.67
CA ASP A 16 -23.42 -0.26 4.99
C ASP A 16 -23.31 1.24 4.65
N ASP A 17 -22.12 1.83 4.68
CA ASP A 17 -21.88 3.19 4.19
C ASP A 17 -20.37 3.47 3.97
N PRO A 18 -19.88 3.43 2.71
CA PRO A 18 -18.48 3.73 2.39
C PRO A 18 -18.13 5.22 2.50
N ARG A 19 -19.09 6.10 2.84
CA ARG A 19 -18.92 7.57 2.91
C ARG A 19 -19.29 8.16 4.27
N ALA A 20 -19.68 7.35 5.25
CA ALA A 20 -20.00 7.85 6.58
C ALA A 20 -18.78 8.59 7.15
N PRO A 21 -18.85 9.91 7.37
CA PRO A 21 -17.75 10.65 7.97
C PRO A 21 -17.56 10.11 9.38
N ARG A 22 -16.39 9.51 9.62
CA ARG A 22 -15.94 9.22 10.97
C ARG A 22 -15.20 10.45 11.48
N ASP A 23 -15.26 10.72 12.78
CA ASP A 23 -14.39 11.71 13.40
C ASP A 23 -12.94 11.22 13.26
N VAL A 24 -12.26 11.69 12.21
CA VAL A 24 -10.86 11.40 11.93
C VAL A 24 -10.01 12.44 12.68
N PRO A 25 -9.06 12.01 13.53
CA PRO A 25 -8.15 12.93 14.19
C PRO A 25 -7.38 13.81 13.19
N GLU A 26 -7.05 15.03 13.59
CA GLU A 26 -6.17 15.90 12.79
C GLU A 26 -4.83 15.18 12.54
N GLY A 27 -4.35 15.23 11.29
CA GLY A 27 -3.11 14.57 10.87
C GLY A 27 -3.25 13.10 10.46
N VAL A 28 -4.46 12.53 10.43
CA VAL A 28 -4.70 11.15 9.97
C VAL A 28 -5.40 11.16 8.61
N ILE A 29 -4.87 10.39 7.66
CA ILE A 29 -5.49 10.11 6.35
C ILE A 29 -5.99 8.68 6.35
N VAL A 30 -7.29 8.48 6.13
CA VAL A 30 -7.92 7.16 6.14
C VAL A 30 -8.18 6.68 4.71
N HIS A 31 -7.61 5.53 4.38
CA HIS A 31 -7.85 4.80 3.15
C HIS A 31 -8.87 3.69 3.40
N TYR A 32 -10.02 3.75 2.73
CA TYR A 32 -11.07 2.73 2.84
C TYR A 32 -10.95 1.73 1.71
N VAL A 33 -10.69 0.46 2.04
CA VAL A 33 -10.49 -0.63 1.07
C VAL A 33 -11.27 -1.87 1.49
N PRO A 34 -11.51 -2.85 0.60
CA PRO A 34 -11.92 -4.18 1.03
C PRO A 34 -10.97 -4.74 2.09
N GLU A 35 -11.46 -5.63 2.93
CA GLU A 35 -10.63 -6.28 3.96
C GLU A 35 -9.34 -6.83 3.33
N LEU A 36 -8.19 -6.44 3.90
CA LEU A 36 -6.90 -6.89 3.39
C LEU A 36 -6.75 -8.39 3.61
N HIS A 37 -6.12 -9.07 2.65
CA HIS A 37 -5.74 -10.45 2.84
C HIS A 37 -4.72 -10.57 3.98
N PRO A 38 -4.75 -11.63 4.82
CA PRO A 38 -3.81 -11.77 5.93
C PRO A 38 -2.34 -11.63 5.54
N ASP A 39 -1.93 -12.20 4.40
CA ASP A 39 -0.55 -12.09 3.87
C ASP A 39 -0.17 -10.67 3.38
N ASP A 40 -1.14 -9.78 3.19
CA ASP A 40 -0.88 -8.38 2.85
C ASP A 40 -0.64 -7.53 4.11
N VAL A 41 -0.68 -8.14 5.30
CA VAL A 41 -0.50 -7.50 6.61
C VAL A 41 0.71 -8.11 7.31
N CYS A 42 1.59 -7.26 7.82
CA CYS A 42 2.66 -7.64 8.73
C CYS A 42 2.48 -6.93 10.08
N VAL A 43 3.28 -7.32 11.08
CA VAL A 43 3.27 -6.68 12.40
C VAL A 43 4.68 -6.21 12.73
N VAL A 44 4.83 -4.92 13.03
CA VAL A 44 6.07 -4.33 13.53
C VAL A 44 5.76 -3.65 14.86
N ASP A 45 6.50 -4.03 15.91
CA ASP A 45 6.30 -3.51 17.26
C ASP A 45 4.86 -3.63 17.80
N GLY A 46 4.15 -4.67 17.37
CA GLY A 46 2.75 -4.92 17.73
C GLY A 46 1.72 -4.11 16.94
N ILE A 47 2.17 -3.30 15.98
CA ILE A 47 1.32 -2.49 15.12
C ILE A 47 1.12 -3.23 13.78
N PRO A 48 -0.13 -3.51 13.37
CA PRO A 48 -0.39 -4.04 12.05
C PRO A 48 -0.07 -2.99 10.99
N MET A 49 0.74 -3.36 10.01
CA MET A 49 1.10 -2.55 8.86
C MET A 49 0.86 -3.35 7.58
N THR A 50 0.84 -2.68 6.44
CA THR A 50 0.91 -3.37 5.14
C THR A 50 2.25 -4.10 5.01
N SER A 51 2.24 -5.31 4.43
CA SER A 51 3.49 -5.99 4.08
C SER A 51 4.30 -5.14 3.08
N PRO A 52 5.63 -5.33 2.95
CA PRO A 52 6.42 -4.59 1.97
C PRO A 52 5.85 -4.70 0.54
N SER A 53 5.51 -5.93 0.12
CA SER A 53 4.86 -6.22 -1.15
C SER A 53 3.56 -5.44 -1.34
N ARG A 54 2.71 -5.39 -0.31
CA ARG A 54 1.47 -4.64 -0.37
C ARG A 54 1.71 -3.12 -0.43
N THR A 55 2.65 -2.63 0.36
CA THR A 55 3.01 -1.21 0.42
C THR A 55 3.48 -0.71 -0.94
N LEU A 56 4.36 -1.46 -1.63
CA LEU A 56 4.82 -1.10 -2.97
C LEU A 56 3.68 -1.01 -4.00
N ILE A 57 2.66 -1.86 -3.88
CA ILE A 57 1.47 -1.80 -4.73
C ILE A 57 0.62 -0.56 -4.40
N ASP A 58 0.38 -0.28 -3.11
CA ASP A 58 -0.42 0.86 -2.68
C ASP A 58 0.25 2.21 -3.07
N LEU A 59 1.59 2.28 -3.05
CA LEU A 59 2.34 3.47 -3.47
C LEU A 59 2.12 3.85 -4.94
N ALA A 60 1.82 2.87 -5.81
CA ALA A 60 1.57 3.13 -7.23
C ALA A 60 0.32 4.01 -7.48
N GLU A 61 -0.54 4.23 -6.48
CA GLU A 61 -1.69 5.13 -6.59
C GLU A 61 -1.37 6.59 -6.35
N VAL A 62 -0.28 6.86 -5.64
CA VAL A 62 0.07 8.22 -5.18
C VAL A 62 1.42 8.69 -5.71
N MET A 63 2.20 7.80 -6.31
CA MET A 63 3.52 8.08 -6.87
C MET A 63 3.52 7.97 -8.40
N ASP A 64 4.43 8.70 -9.03
CA ASP A 64 4.76 8.48 -10.43
C ASP A 64 5.71 7.27 -10.62
N ALA A 65 5.99 6.92 -11.87
CA ALA A 65 6.82 5.76 -12.19
C ALA A 65 8.29 5.91 -11.77
N ALA A 66 8.83 7.12 -11.66
CA ALA A 66 10.21 7.34 -11.24
C ALA A 66 10.31 7.15 -9.71
N GLU A 67 9.42 7.78 -8.96
CA GLU A 67 9.30 7.63 -7.50
C GLU A 67 9.06 6.18 -7.10
N LEU A 68 8.18 5.48 -7.83
CA LEU A 68 7.90 4.07 -7.56
C LEU A 68 9.12 3.18 -7.79
N ARG A 69 9.90 3.42 -8.85
CA ARG A 69 11.16 2.67 -9.10
C ARG A 69 12.16 2.86 -7.97
N GLU A 70 12.30 4.07 -7.44
CA GLU A 70 13.18 4.35 -6.31
C GLU A 70 12.73 3.57 -5.06
N CYS A 71 11.41 3.48 -4.81
CA CYS A 71 10.88 2.68 -3.72
C CYS A 71 11.20 1.19 -3.87
N PHE A 72 11.03 0.64 -5.08
CA PHE A 72 11.38 -0.75 -5.38
C PHE A 72 12.88 -1.02 -5.21
N ALA A 73 13.73 -0.10 -5.68
CA ALA A 73 15.18 -0.19 -5.53
C ALA A 73 15.58 -0.20 -4.05
N ASN A 74 15.01 0.70 -3.25
CA ASN A 74 15.25 0.77 -1.80
C ASN A 74 14.77 -0.51 -1.10
N ALA A 75 13.57 -1.01 -1.41
CA ALA A 75 13.06 -2.26 -0.85
C ALA A 75 14.00 -3.44 -1.15
N ARG A 76 14.56 -3.52 -2.36
CA ARG A 76 15.57 -4.53 -2.72
C ARG A 76 16.85 -4.39 -1.90
N GLU A 77 17.37 -3.17 -1.76
CA GLU A 77 18.59 -2.90 -0.98
C GLU A 77 18.42 -3.27 0.51
N LEU A 78 17.23 -3.04 1.06
CA LEU A 78 16.86 -3.42 2.42
C LEU A 78 16.54 -4.92 2.59
N GLY A 79 16.52 -5.70 1.49
CA GLY A 79 16.17 -7.12 1.51
C GLY A 79 14.68 -7.40 1.77
N LEU A 80 13.82 -6.42 1.49
CA LEU A 80 12.37 -6.48 1.70
C LEU A 80 11.57 -6.80 0.42
N LEU A 81 12.24 -6.85 -0.74
CA LEU A 81 11.61 -7.19 -2.01
C LEU A 81 11.65 -8.71 -2.23
N ASP A 82 10.51 -9.36 -2.04
CA ASP A 82 10.25 -10.74 -2.46
C ASP A 82 9.31 -10.75 -3.68
N LEU A 83 9.80 -11.25 -4.82
CA LEU A 83 9.07 -11.22 -6.08
C LEU A 83 7.89 -12.21 -6.11
N GLU A 84 7.97 -13.33 -5.38
CA GLU A 84 6.87 -14.30 -5.30
C GLU A 84 5.73 -13.73 -4.46
N GLU A 85 6.06 -13.16 -3.30
CA GLU A 85 5.07 -12.48 -2.45
C GLU A 85 4.48 -11.25 -3.16
N LEU A 86 5.28 -10.50 -3.91
CA LEU A 86 4.81 -9.35 -4.68
C LEU A 86 3.83 -9.77 -5.77
N ALA A 87 4.13 -10.84 -6.52
CA ALA A 87 3.22 -11.37 -7.53
C ALA A 87 1.90 -11.87 -6.89
N ALA A 88 1.98 -12.55 -5.75
CA ALA A 88 0.80 -13.00 -5.00
C ALA A 88 -0.05 -11.82 -4.50
N ALA A 89 0.58 -10.81 -3.90
CA ALA A 89 -0.10 -9.59 -3.45
C ALA A 89 -0.75 -8.84 -4.61
N ARG A 90 -0.04 -8.71 -5.75
CA ARG A 90 -0.54 -8.07 -6.97
C ARG A 90 -1.77 -8.78 -7.53
N ALA A 91 -1.83 -10.11 -7.45
CA ALA A 91 -2.98 -10.90 -7.88
C ALA A 91 -4.22 -10.73 -6.98
N ARG A 92 -4.03 -10.33 -5.71
CA ARG A 92 -5.12 -10.07 -4.75
C ARG A 92 -5.74 -8.68 -4.90
N VAL A 93 -5.03 -7.74 -5.52
CA VAL A 93 -5.52 -6.37 -5.72
C VAL A 93 -6.45 -6.32 -6.93
N GLU A 94 -7.69 -5.88 -6.69
CA GLU A 94 -8.67 -5.60 -7.75
C GLU A 94 -8.18 -4.53 -8.73
N TRP A 95 -8.85 -4.42 -9.87
CA TRP A 95 -8.47 -3.49 -10.93
C TRP A 95 -8.34 -2.04 -10.44
N ARG A 96 -7.23 -1.39 -10.80
CA ARG A 96 -6.97 0.06 -10.59
C ARG A 96 -6.34 0.69 -11.84
N PRO A 97 -6.53 2.00 -12.10
CA PRO A 97 -5.89 2.69 -13.22
C PRO A 97 -4.35 2.63 -13.19
N SER A 98 -3.75 2.56 -11.99
CA SER A 98 -2.30 2.51 -11.78
C SER A 98 -1.66 1.17 -12.17
N LEU A 99 -2.45 0.12 -12.39
CA LEU A 99 -1.92 -1.24 -12.53
C LEU A 99 -1.01 -1.43 -13.75
N ALA A 100 -1.28 -0.75 -14.87
CA ALA A 100 -0.43 -0.88 -16.04
C ALA A 100 0.99 -0.34 -15.78
N MET A 101 1.09 0.83 -15.13
CA MET A 101 2.36 1.42 -14.74
C MET A 101 3.07 0.56 -13.69
N LEU A 102 2.32 0.05 -12.70
CA LEU A 102 2.85 -0.86 -11.69
C LEU A 102 3.41 -2.14 -12.32
N ASP A 103 2.68 -2.77 -13.26
CA ASP A 103 3.11 -4.00 -13.93
C ASP A 103 4.38 -3.76 -14.77
N GLU A 104 4.49 -2.60 -15.43
CA GLU A 104 5.72 -2.17 -16.11
C GLU A 104 6.90 -2.07 -15.14
N VAL A 105 6.72 -1.43 -13.98
CA VAL A 105 7.77 -1.30 -12.97
C VAL A 105 8.15 -2.66 -12.39
N ILE A 106 7.18 -3.53 -12.04
CA ILE A 106 7.46 -4.89 -11.52
C ILE A 106 8.33 -5.68 -12.50
N ALA A 107 8.07 -5.57 -13.80
CA ALA A 107 8.83 -6.28 -14.83
C ALA A 107 10.32 -5.87 -14.89
N GLU A 108 10.68 -4.67 -14.41
CA GLU A 108 12.08 -4.19 -14.37
C GLU A 108 12.89 -4.88 -13.26
N PHE A 109 12.23 -5.49 -12.26
CA PHE A 109 12.85 -6.12 -11.10
C PHE A 109 12.75 -7.66 -11.11
N SER A 110 12.17 -8.23 -12.18
CA SER A 110 11.94 -9.67 -12.36
C SER A 110 13.12 -10.43 -12.94
#